data_AF-A0A6J1NHL4-F1
#
_entry.id   AF-A0A6J1NHL4-F1
#
_cell.length_a   1.000
_cell.length_b   1.000
_cell.length_c   1.000
_cell.angle_alpha   90.00
_cell.angle_beta   90.00
_cell.angle_gamma   90.00
#
_symmetry.space_group_name_H-M   'P 1'
#
loop_
_entity.id
_entity.type
_entity.pdbx_description
1 polymer ?
#
loop_
_entity_poly.entity_id
_entity_poly.type
_entity_poly.pdbx_seq_one_letter_code
_entity_poly.pdbx_strand_id
1 'polypeptide(L)'
;MNNSEYKNYHESFMQNNHGSTAVHTFLSVFFTVQCALFCAIKVPNHGLKQYVLEYIIIVLPTIVAHTVFSNYINELNLCVSVLLLYEILKNIKYSEVYDAFRCMNNFKNDKILSVSCLRGLTYLITVICILAVDFKDFPRHLAKTENYGYSLMDTGVGLFILISGLVHKEYSKQNYVSILKSNTKFVSILLILGVTRYLSIKQLDYQNHITEYGVHWNFFYTLAVCKFVSCLLLILPFDPLFLSITILSFHEFLLYKNLEAWVFSDTPRINLIDANKEGITSSLGYVALYLFAVKLKKILTNKSVTRYHVIQTLIISSVVLLISSYICNLYRPVSRTLANAGYSLYLSAITALVLSLMYVLEIVFGYKNISFHIPLILGAINDNGLLYFLIANVATGIINMSVRTLFVPAMATFVILNFYMILNISIIVYANRKGIKL
;
A
#
# COMPACT_ATOMS: atom_id res chain seq x y z
N MET A 1 -5.51 35.44 9.09
CA MET A 1 -4.38 34.63 8.61
C MET A 1 -4.18 34.86 7.11
N ASN A 2 -3.04 35.40 6.69
CA ASN A 2 -2.66 35.48 5.28
C ASN A 2 -2.12 34.11 4.78
N ASN A 3 -1.74 34.00 3.50
CA ASN A 3 -1.33 32.70 2.94
C ASN A 3 0.00 32.18 3.50
N SER A 4 0.97 33.06 3.77
CA SER A 4 2.25 32.68 4.38
C SER A 4 2.10 32.22 5.83
N GLU A 5 1.25 32.91 6.61
CA GLU A 5 0.93 32.49 7.97
C GLU A 5 0.23 31.14 7.95
N TYR A 6 -0.78 30.95 7.07
CA TYR A 6 -1.48 29.67 6.94
C TYR A 6 -0.52 28.53 6.59
N LYS A 7 0.44 28.79 5.70
CA LYS A 7 1.49 27.84 5.36
C LYS A 7 2.29 27.42 6.59
N ASN A 8 2.79 28.38 7.37
CA ASN A 8 3.58 28.10 8.57
C ASN A 8 2.75 27.36 9.64
N TYR A 9 1.48 27.73 9.81
CA TYR A 9 0.58 27.03 10.73
C TYR A 9 0.34 25.59 10.32
N HIS A 10 0.09 25.36 9.03
CA HIS A 10 -0.10 24.01 8.52
C HIS A 10 1.18 23.16 8.64
N GLU A 11 2.35 23.72 8.36
CA GLU A 11 3.63 23.03 8.61
C GLU A 11 3.82 22.68 10.09
N SER A 12 3.56 23.63 11.01
CA SER A 12 3.65 23.40 12.45
C SER A 12 2.66 22.32 12.94
N PHE A 13 1.49 22.24 12.31
CA PHE A 13 0.46 21.24 12.63
C PHE A 13 0.84 19.84 12.16
N MET A 14 1.76 19.72 11.21
CA MET A 14 2.25 18.45 10.66
C MET A 14 3.56 17.95 11.29
N GLN A 15 4.12 18.70 12.25
CA GLN A 15 5.37 18.36 12.92
C GLN A 15 5.16 17.43 14.14
N ASN A 16 6.22 16.70 14.51
CA ASN A 16 6.30 15.87 15.72
C ASN A 16 5.20 14.78 15.81
N ASN A 17 4.79 14.22 14.68
CA ASN A 17 3.88 13.08 14.67
C ASN A 17 4.61 11.81 15.09
N HIS A 18 4.26 11.27 16.26
CA HIS A 18 4.81 10.01 16.80
C HIS A 18 4.06 8.75 16.33
N GLY A 19 3.01 8.93 15.52
CA GLY A 19 2.19 7.84 15.01
C GLY A 19 1.31 7.19 16.10
N SER A 20 1.01 5.92 15.88
CA SER A 20 0.18 5.03 16.70
C SER A 20 0.92 3.71 16.98
N THR A 21 0.20 2.69 17.43
CA THR A 21 0.79 1.36 17.67
C THR A 21 0.78 0.49 16.41
N ALA A 22 1.64 -0.52 16.39
CA ALA A 22 1.67 -1.52 15.32
C ALA A 22 0.31 -2.23 15.13
N VAL A 23 -0.40 -2.51 16.24
CA VAL A 23 -1.73 -3.15 16.21
C VAL A 23 -2.77 -2.19 15.67
N HIS A 24 -2.78 -0.93 16.14
CA HIS A 24 -3.73 0.07 15.66
C HIS A 24 -3.57 0.34 14.15
N THR A 25 -2.33 0.44 13.68
CA THR A 25 -2.01 0.59 12.26
C THR A 25 -2.49 -0.62 11.45
N PHE A 26 -2.27 -1.84 11.95
CA PHE A 26 -2.77 -3.05 11.31
C PHE A 26 -4.30 -3.05 11.25
N LEU A 27 -5.00 -2.74 12.35
CA LEU A 27 -6.46 -2.72 12.40
C LEU A 27 -7.09 -1.66 11.50
N SER A 28 -6.40 -0.52 11.30
CA SER A 28 -6.82 0.52 10.35
C SER A 28 -6.81 -0.01 8.92
N VAL A 29 -5.73 -0.70 8.52
CA VAL A 29 -5.64 -1.37 7.21
C VAL A 29 -6.66 -2.51 7.12
N PHE A 30 -6.74 -3.35 8.15
CA PHE A 30 -7.55 -4.55 8.18
C PHE A 30 -9.04 -4.25 8.05
N PHE A 31 -9.54 -3.18 8.67
CA PHE A 31 -10.93 -2.75 8.55
C PHE A 31 -11.35 -2.56 7.08
N THR A 32 -10.48 -1.92 6.29
CA THR A 32 -10.75 -1.68 4.86
C THR A 32 -10.75 -2.98 4.05
N VAL A 33 -9.85 -3.91 4.40
CA VAL A 33 -9.76 -5.25 3.80
C VAL A 33 -11.04 -6.04 4.10
N GLN A 34 -11.54 -5.98 5.34
CA GLN A 34 -12.77 -6.65 5.73
C GLN A 34 -13.99 -6.14 4.94
N CYS A 35 -14.11 -4.82 4.79
CA CYS A 35 -15.17 -4.21 3.99
C CYS A 35 -15.13 -4.70 2.53
N ALA A 36 -13.94 -4.76 1.93
CA ALA A 36 -13.75 -5.27 0.58
C ALA A 36 -14.06 -6.76 0.45
N LEU A 37 -13.63 -7.57 1.42
CA LEU A 37 -13.92 -9.00 1.47
C LEU A 37 -15.42 -9.26 1.58
N PHE A 38 -16.14 -8.46 2.37
CA PHE A 38 -17.58 -8.59 2.53
C PHE A 38 -18.31 -8.35 1.21
N CYS A 39 -17.82 -7.40 0.41
CA CYS A 39 -18.34 -7.21 -0.94
C CYS A 39 -17.91 -8.33 -1.90
N ALA A 40 -16.67 -8.81 -1.81
CA ALA A 40 -16.10 -9.79 -2.73
C ALA A 40 -16.77 -11.18 -2.67
N ILE A 41 -17.35 -11.54 -1.51
CA ILE A 41 -18.05 -12.82 -1.30
C ILE A 41 -19.55 -12.77 -1.63
N LYS A 42 -20.13 -11.58 -1.82
CA LYS A 42 -21.54 -11.42 -2.15
C LYS A 42 -21.81 -11.65 -3.64
N VAL A 43 -23.06 -11.96 -3.99
CA VAL A 43 -23.47 -12.05 -5.39
C VAL A 43 -23.37 -10.66 -6.04
N PRO A 44 -22.65 -10.52 -7.17
CA PRO A 44 -22.50 -9.24 -7.83
C PRO A 44 -23.83 -8.76 -8.42
N ASN A 45 -24.11 -7.47 -8.24
CA ASN A 45 -25.09 -6.75 -9.05
C ASN A 45 -24.45 -6.20 -10.32
N HIS A 46 -25.27 -5.60 -11.19
CA HIS A 46 -24.81 -5.00 -12.43
C HIS A 46 -24.87 -3.47 -12.42
N GLY A 47 -23.93 -2.86 -13.16
CA GLY A 47 -23.95 -1.45 -13.50
C GLY A 47 -23.83 -0.52 -12.29
N LEU A 48 -24.72 0.47 -12.23
CA LEU A 48 -24.69 1.54 -11.23
C LEU A 48 -25.06 1.04 -9.82
N LYS A 49 -25.93 0.02 -9.71
CA LYS A 49 -26.31 -0.57 -8.42
C LYS A 49 -25.10 -1.16 -7.69
N GLN A 50 -24.24 -1.87 -8.42
CA GLN A 50 -23.01 -2.43 -7.85
C GLN A 50 -22.04 -1.33 -7.40
N TYR A 51 -21.88 -0.28 -8.21
CA TYR A 51 -21.04 0.87 -7.87
C TYR A 51 -21.50 1.54 -6.56
N VAL A 52 -22.80 1.83 -6.44
CA VAL A 52 -23.37 2.48 -5.25
C VAL A 52 -23.22 1.58 -4.01
N LEU A 53 -23.50 0.29 -4.15
CA LEU A 53 -23.36 -0.67 -3.06
C LEU A 53 -21.90 -0.78 -2.59
N GLU A 54 -20.95 -0.88 -3.51
CA GLU A 54 -19.52 -0.90 -3.18
C GLU A 54 -19.04 0.40 -2.56
N TYR A 55 -19.56 1.55 -2.99
CA TYR A 55 -19.26 2.83 -2.36
C TYR A 55 -19.73 2.84 -0.89
N ILE A 56 -20.97 2.39 -0.64
CA ILE A 56 -21.56 2.35 0.72
C ILE A 56 -20.86 1.33 1.62
N ILE A 57 -20.38 0.21 1.08
CA ILE A 57 -19.76 -0.87 1.87
C ILE A 57 -18.26 -0.66 2.06
N ILE A 58 -17.55 -0.11 1.07
CA ILE A 58 -16.09 0.00 1.06
C ILE A 58 -15.65 1.44 1.28
N VAL A 59 -16.06 2.37 0.41
CA VAL A 59 -15.49 3.72 0.38
C VAL A 59 -15.99 4.58 1.54
N LEU A 60 -17.30 4.61 1.77
CA LEU A 60 -17.91 5.43 2.81
C LEU A 60 -17.43 5.00 4.22
N PRO A 61 -17.44 3.70 4.60
CA PRO A 61 -16.97 3.28 5.91
C PRO A 61 -15.48 3.56 6.09
N THR A 62 -14.67 3.45 5.03
CA THR A 62 -13.24 3.78 5.13
C THR A 62 -13.00 5.28 5.33
N ILE A 63 -13.79 6.18 4.72
CA ILE A 63 -13.72 7.61 5.04
C ILE A 63 -14.06 7.84 6.51
N VAL A 64 -15.18 7.28 6.97
CA VAL A 64 -15.67 7.45 8.34
C VAL A 64 -14.68 6.90 9.38
N ALA A 65 -14.13 5.71 9.15
CA ALA A 65 -13.21 5.05 10.06
C ALA A 65 -11.88 5.78 10.22
N HIS A 66 -11.43 6.54 9.22
CA HIS A 66 -10.16 7.27 9.27
C HIS A 66 -10.33 8.78 9.54
N THR A 67 -11.56 9.23 9.80
CA THR A 67 -11.87 10.61 10.16
C THR A 67 -12.68 10.64 11.46
N VAL A 68 -14.01 10.65 11.36
CA VAL A 68 -14.92 10.88 12.48
C VAL A 68 -14.88 9.75 13.52
N PHE A 69 -14.71 8.49 13.12
CA PHE A 69 -14.73 7.32 14.00
C PHE A 69 -13.38 6.62 14.15
N SER A 70 -12.28 7.34 14.00
CA SER A 70 -10.94 6.78 14.19
C SER A 70 -10.72 6.11 15.55
N ASN A 71 -11.32 6.67 16.60
CA ASN A 71 -11.16 6.16 17.96
C ASN A 71 -11.91 4.84 18.17
N TYR A 72 -12.84 4.47 17.27
CA TYR A 72 -13.67 3.27 17.36
C TYR A 72 -13.22 2.18 16.38
N ILE A 73 -11.96 2.19 15.95
CA ILE A 73 -11.46 1.26 14.93
C ILE A 73 -11.58 -0.21 15.38
N ASN A 74 -11.48 -0.49 16.68
CA ASN A 74 -11.61 -1.85 17.23
C ASN A 74 -13.04 -2.36 17.12
N GLU A 75 -14.01 -1.53 17.50
CA GLU A 75 -15.44 -1.79 17.47
C GLU A 75 -15.92 -1.93 16.02
N LEU A 76 -15.44 -1.06 15.13
CA LEU A 76 -15.71 -1.14 13.69
C LEU A 76 -15.20 -2.46 13.09
N ASN A 77 -13.97 -2.87 13.42
CA ASN A 77 -13.44 -4.17 12.99
C ASN A 77 -14.26 -5.33 13.55
N LEU A 78 -14.65 -5.29 14.83
CA LEU A 78 -15.47 -6.35 15.42
C LEU A 78 -16.83 -6.46 14.70
N CYS A 79 -17.48 -5.34 14.44
CA CYS A 79 -18.76 -5.29 13.73
C CYS A 79 -18.67 -5.94 12.35
N VAL A 80 -17.70 -5.53 11.53
CA VAL A 80 -17.54 -6.10 10.18
C VAL A 80 -17.08 -7.56 10.23
N SER A 81 -16.27 -7.95 11.22
CA SER A 81 -15.87 -9.35 11.43
C SER A 81 -17.08 -10.26 11.70
N VAL A 82 -18.02 -9.81 12.53
CA VAL A 82 -19.26 -10.56 12.82
C VAL A 82 -20.11 -10.70 11.57
N LEU A 83 -20.28 -9.62 10.79
CA LEU A 83 -21.03 -9.65 9.53
C LEU A 83 -20.39 -10.58 8.49
N LEU A 84 -19.05 -10.54 8.37
CA LEU A 84 -18.28 -11.44 7.51
C LEU A 84 -18.46 -12.90 7.95
N LEU A 85 -18.30 -13.19 9.23
CA LEU A 85 -18.44 -14.54 9.76
C LEU A 85 -19.85 -15.08 9.51
N TYR A 86 -20.89 -14.27 9.71
CA TYR A 86 -22.26 -14.64 9.40
C TYR A 86 -22.43 -15.01 7.92
N GLU A 87 -21.92 -14.19 7.00
CA GLU A 87 -22.03 -14.46 5.56
C GLU A 87 -21.22 -15.69 5.13
N ILE A 88 -20.07 -15.95 5.76
CA ILE A 88 -19.25 -17.15 5.56
C ILE A 88 -20.03 -18.40 6.01
N LEU A 89 -20.52 -18.42 7.25
CA LEU A 89 -21.23 -19.57 7.82
C LEU A 89 -22.54 -19.88 7.08
N LYS A 90 -23.21 -18.84 6.56
CA LYS A 90 -24.45 -18.99 5.79
C LYS A 90 -24.24 -19.70 4.45
N ASN A 91 -23.15 -19.40 3.75
CA ASN A 91 -22.95 -19.82 2.35
C ASN A 91 -22.06 -21.06 2.20
N ILE A 92 -21.34 -21.48 3.26
CA ILE A 92 -20.30 -22.51 3.15
C ILE A 92 -20.68 -23.77 3.92
N LYS A 93 -20.53 -24.93 3.27
CA LYS A 93 -20.63 -26.26 3.90
C LYS A 93 -19.24 -26.76 4.27
N TYR A 94 -19.10 -27.36 5.46
CA TYR A 94 -17.82 -27.86 5.98
C TYR A 94 -17.09 -28.84 5.03
N SER A 95 -17.83 -29.77 4.41
CA SER A 95 -17.25 -30.73 3.47
C SER A 95 -16.60 -30.07 2.26
N GLU A 96 -17.17 -28.98 1.76
CA GLU A 96 -16.68 -28.26 0.59
C GLU A 96 -15.38 -27.50 0.89
N VAL A 97 -15.24 -26.99 2.11
CA VAL A 97 -14.02 -26.34 2.59
C VAL A 97 -12.85 -27.32 2.60
N TYR A 98 -13.07 -28.51 3.15
CA TYR A 98 -12.05 -29.55 3.23
C TYR A 98 -11.54 -29.95 1.84
N ASP A 99 -12.45 -30.18 0.90
CA ASP A 99 -12.10 -30.54 -0.48
C ASP A 99 -11.40 -29.38 -1.21
N ALA A 100 -11.84 -28.15 -1.00
CA ALA A 100 -11.25 -26.96 -1.64
C ALA A 100 -9.77 -26.76 -1.30
N PHE A 101 -9.38 -27.04 -0.05
CA PHE A 101 -8.00 -26.90 0.41
C PHE A 101 -7.09 -28.05 -0.03
N ARG A 102 -7.63 -29.26 -0.22
CA ARG A 102 -6.86 -30.44 -0.67
C ARG A 102 -6.54 -30.40 -2.17
N CYS A 103 -7.27 -29.62 -2.94
CA CYS A 103 -7.02 -29.42 -4.36
C CYS A 103 -5.61 -28.85 -4.61
N MET A 104 -5.02 -29.25 -5.74
CA MET A 104 -3.80 -28.65 -6.26
C MET A 104 -4.01 -27.15 -6.51
N ASN A 105 -2.96 -26.37 -6.29
CA ASN A 105 -3.02 -24.92 -6.43
C ASN A 105 -3.02 -24.46 -7.90
N ASN A 106 -4.12 -24.74 -8.59
CA ASN A 106 -4.35 -24.31 -9.96
C ASN A 106 -5.51 -23.29 -10.01
N PHE A 107 -5.25 -22.17 -10.68
CA PHE A 107 -6.23 -21.14 -11.01
C PHE A 107 -6.53 -21.17 -12.51
N LYS A 108 -7.81 -21.01 -12.89
CA LYS A 108 -8.24 -21.07 -14.30
C LYS A 108 -7.53 -20.04 -15.20
N ASN A 109 -7.23 -18.85 -14.67
CA ASN A 109 -6.72 -17.71 -15.45
C ASN A 109 -5.30 -17.26 -15.05
N ASP A 110 -4.55 -18.05 -14.26
CA ASP A 110 -3.26 -17.67 -13.64
C ASP A 110 -3.24 -16.32 -12.87
N LYS A 111 -4.39 -15.65 -12.75
CA LYS A 111 -4.61 -14.40 -12.02
C LYS A 111 -5.20 -14.74 -10.66
N ILE A 112 -4.49 -14.30 -9.62
CA ILE A 112 -4.92 -14.42 -8.23
C ILE A 112 -5.80 -13.20 -7.91
N LEU A 113 -7.07 -13.44 -7.64
CA LEU A 113 -8.06 -12.38 -7.41
C LEU A 113 -7.74 -11.61 -6.14
N SER A 114 -7.24 -12.30 -5.10
CA SER A 114 -6.79 -11.69 -3.83
C SER A 114 -5.70 -10.64 -4.04
N VAL A 115 -4.70 -10.92 -4.88
CA VAL A 115 -3.63 -9.96 -5.20
C VAL A 115 -4.18 -8.74 -5.94
N SER A 116 -5.14 -8.96 -6.84
CA SER A 116 -5.79 -7.86 -7.59
C SER A 116 -6.64 -6.97 -6.69
N CYS A 117 -7.37 -7.57 -5.75
CA CYS A 117 -8.18 -6.87 -4.76
C CYS A 117 -7.29 -6.08 -3.78
N LEU A 118 -6.22 -6.69 -3.26
CA LEU A 118 -5.25 -6.02 -2.40
C LEU A 118 -4.60 -4.82 -3.09
N ARG A 119 -4.19 -4.97 -4.36
CA ARG A 119 -3.64 -3.87 -5.15
C ARG A 119 -4.64 -2.72 -5.29
N GLY A 120 -5.90 -3.01 -5.60
CA GLY A 120 -6.96 -1.99 -5.64
C GLY A 120 -7.14 -1.26 -4.31
N LEU A 121 -7.10 -2.00 -3.19
CA LEU A 121 -7.21 -1.45 -1.84
C LEU A 121 -6.05 -0.52 -1.48
N THR A 122 -4.82 -0.89 -1.82
CA THR A 122 -3.64 -0.05 -1.58
C THR A 122 -3.82 1.32 -2.23
N TYR A 123 -4.28 1.37 -3.49
CA TYR A 123 -4.59 2.63 -4.16
C TYR A 123 -5.77 3.38 -3.51
N LEU A 124 -6.86 2.69 -3.17
CA LEU A 124 -8.04 3.30 -2.56
C LEU A 124 -7.70 4.01 -1.25
N ILE A 125 -7.07 3.30 -0.32
CA ILE A 125 -6.69 3.83 1.01
C ILE A 125 -5.72 4.99 0.85
N THR A 126 -4.73 4.86 -0.05
CA THR A 126 -3.76 5.93 -0.32
C THR A 126 -4.48 7.20 -0.78
N VAL A 127 -5.40 7.09 -1.74
CA VAL A 127 -6.11 8.26 -2.30
C VAL A 127 -6.99 8.94 -1.26
N ILE A 128 -7.59 8.18 -0.34
CA ILE A 128 -8.31 8.76 0.81
C ILE A 128 -7.33 9.54 1.70
N CYS A 129 -6.22 8.90 2.10
CA CYS A 129 -5.28 9.48 3.07
C CYS A 129 -4.55 10.72 2.57
N ILE A 130 -4.18 10.79 1.28
CA ILE A 130 -3.43 11.94 0.74
C ILE A 130 -4.22 13.24 0.76
N LEU A 131 -5.55 13.18 0.75
CA LEU A 131 -6.39 14.37 0.92
C LEU A 131 -6.84 14.52 2.37
N ALA A 132 -7.24 13.42 3.03
CA ALA A 132 -7.77 13.49 4.38
C ALA A 132 -6.77 14.07 5.38
N VAL A 133 -5.47 13.79 5.24
CA VAL A 133 -4.43 14.29 6.15
C VAL A 133 -4.46 15.81 6.30
N ASP A 134 -4.81 16.55 5.25
CA ASP A 134 -4.81 18.01 5.24
C ASP A 134 -5.98 18.62 6.04
N PHE A 135 -6.98 17.81 6.42
CA PHE A 135 -8.11 18.23 7.25
C PHE A 135 -7.89 17.88 8.71
N LYS A 136 -8.38 18.72 9.62
CA LYS A 136 -8.25 18.54 11.07
C LYS A 136 -8.89 17.23 11.58
N ASP A 137 -9.96 16.76 10.93
CA ASP A 137 -10.67 15.54 11.33
C ASP A 137 -9.87 14.26 11.08
N PHE A 138 -8.84 14.30 10.24
CA PHE A 138 -7.92 13.16 10.13
C PHE A 138 -7.00 13.14 11.36
N PRO A 139 -6.99 12.05 12.14
CA PRO A 139 -6.19 11.97 13.35
C PRO A 139 -4.69 12.03 13.06
N ARG A 140 -3.96 12.82 13.85
CA ARG A 140 -2.51 12.99 13.65
C ARG A 140 -1.70 11.73 13.90
N HIS A 141 -2.18 10.81 14.75
CA HIS A 141 -1.54 9.51 14.96
C HIS A 141 -1.61 8.56 13.73
N LEU A 142 -2.47 8.87 12.74
CA LEU A 142 -2.52 8.17 11.45
C LEU A 142 -1.64 8.84 10.38
N ALA A 143 -1.21 10.08 10.61
CA ALA A 143 -0.31 10.81 9.72
C ALA A 143 1.11 10.25 9.80
N LYS A 144 1.92 10.57 8.79
CA LYS A 144 3.29 10.06 8.67
C LYS A 144 4.12 10.39 9.90
N THR A 145 4.93 9.42 10.32
CA THR A 145 5.94 9.67 11.34
C THR A 145 7.17 10.34 10.74
N GLU A 146 7.84 11.18 11.53
CA GLU A 146 9.07 11.85 11.11
C GLU A 146 10.27 10.91 11.19
N ASN A 147 10.53 10.40 12.40
CA ASN A 147 11.70 9.56 12.68
C ASN A 147 11.29 8.11 12.89
N TYR A 148 10.42 7.86 13.88
CA TYR A 148 10.08 6.53 14.36
C TYR A 148 8.59 6.41 14.68
N GLY A 149 8.07 5.20 14.53
CA GLY A 149 6.70 4.84 14.91
C GLY A 149 5.95 4.08 13.84
N TYR A 150 4.66 3.85 14.09
CA TYR A 150 3.75 3.17 13.17
C TYR A 150 2.58 4.08 12.85
N SER A 151 2.32 4.36 11.58
CA SER A 151 1.11 5.06 11.18
C SER A 151 0.50 4.43 9.94
N LEU A 152 -0.79 4.69 9.70
CA LEU A 152 -1.46 4.25 8.48
C LEU A 152 -0.77 4.82 7.25
N MET A 153 -0.43 6.12 7.25
CA MET A 153 0.25 6.74 6.11
C MET A 153 1.65 6.18 5.88
N ASP A 154 2.32 5.67 6.93
CA ASP A 154 3.63 5.07 6.78
C ASP A 154 3.59 3.72 6.03
N THR A 155 2.44 3.04 6.04
CA THR A 155 2.29 1.77 5.29
C THR A 155 2.29 1.96 3.78
N GLY A 156 1.91 3.14 3.28
CA GLY A 156 1.60 3.36 1.86
C GLY A 156 2.75 2.99 0.92
N VAL A 157 3.94 3.55 1.16
CA VAL A 157 5.12 3.36 0.29
C VAL A 157 5.53 1.90 0.23
N GLY A 158 5.65 1.24 1.39
CA GLY A 158 6.06 -0.15 1.45
C GLY A 158 4.99 -1.09 0.87
N LEU A 159 3.69 -0.80 1.05
CA LEU A 159 2.62 -1.55 0.40
C LEU A 159 2.68 -1.42 -1.14
N PHE A 160 2.96 -0.23 -1.70
CA PHE A 160 3.14 -0.09 -3.15
C PHE A 160 4.31 -0.92 -3.69
N ILE A 161 5.40 -0.99 -2.94
CA ILE A 161 6.58 -1.76 -3.31
C ILE A 161 6.29 -3.26 -3.24
N LEU A 162 5.63 -3.72 -2.16
CA LEU A 162 5.19 -5.11 -2.02
C LEU A 162 4.22 -5.49 -3.13
N ILE A 163 3.22 -4.65 -3.43
CA ILE A 163 2.31 -4.86 -4.57
C ILE A 163 3.07 -4.94 -5.89
N SER A 164 4.06 -4.06 -6.11
CA SER A 164 4.88 -4.09 -7.33
C SER A 164 5.69 -5.39 -7.45
N GLY A 165 6.18 -5.94 -6.34
CA GLY A 165 6.85 -7.25 -6.32
C GLY A 165 5.89 -8.40 -6.55
N LEU A 166 4.67 -8.35 -5.99
CA LEU A 166 3.63 -9.39 -6.15
C LEU A 166 3.14 -9.52 -7.60
N VAL A 167 3.18 -8.43 -8.37
CA VAL A 167 2.82 -8.43 -9.80
C VAL A 167 4.05 -8.48 -10.73
N HIS A 168 5.24 -8.72 -10.18
CA HIS A 168 6.46 -8.83 -10.97
C HIS A 168 6.33 -9.96 -12.01
N LYS A 169 6.69 -9.69 -13.27
CA LYS A 169 6.64 -10.71 -14.34
C LYS A 169 7.94 -11.51 -14.31
N GLU A 170 7.84 -12.83 -14.22
CA GLU A 170 9.03 -13.68 -14.27
C GLU A 170 9.59 -13.71 -15.70
N TYR A 171 10.83 -13.28 -15.84
CA TYR A 171 11.56 -13.38 -17.10
C TYR A 171 12.29 -14.71 -17.13
N SER A 172 11.56 -15.78 -17.43
CA SER A 172 12.19 -17.09 -17.67
C SER A 172 13.09 -17.00 -18.90
N LYS A 173 14.41 -17.18 -18.71
CA LYS A 173 15.41 -17.39 -19.76
C LYS A 173 15.50 -16.30 -20.85
N GLN A 174 15.53 -15.02 -20.48
CA GLN A 174 15.79 -13.95 -21.46
C GLN A 174 17.07 -13.16 -21.17
N ASN A 175 17.76 -12.73 -22.25
CA ASN A 175 18.97 -11.90 -22.19
C ASN A 175 18.72 -10.61 -21.39
N TYR A 176 19.71 -10.15 -20.61
CA TYR A 176 19.69 -8.90 -19.82
C TYR A 176 19.03 -7.71 -20.56
N VAL A 177 19.32 -7.58 -21.86
CA VAL A 177 18.80 -6.52 -22.73
C VAL A 177 17.27 -6.52 -22.85
N SER A 178 16.64 -7.70 -22.91
CA SER A 178 15.19 -7.83 -23.04
C SER A 178 14.46 -7.47 -21.74
N ILE A 179 15.04 -7.80 -20.58
CA ILE A 179 14.53 -7.43 -19.26
C ILE A 179 14.59 -5.90 -19.10
N LEU A 180 15.73 -5.29 -19.48
CA LEU A 180 15.88 -3.84 -19.51
C LEU A 180 14.83 -3.20 -20.43
N LYS A 181 14.73 -3.65 -21.69
CA LYS A 181 13.81 -3.10 -22.69
C LYS A 181 12.33 -3.24 -22.32
N SER A 182 11.96 -4.30 -21.59
CA SER A 182 10.58 -4.48 -21.13
C SER A 182 10.22 -3.58 -19.94
N ASN A 183 11.20 -3.22 -19.11
CA ASN A 183 11.00 -2.37 -17.95
C ASN A 183 11.24 -0.89 -18.25
N THR A 184 11.91 -0.53 -19.34
CA THR A 184 12.22 0.86 -19.69
C THR A 184 10.98 1.72 -19.79
N LYS A 185 9.89 1.26 -20.41
CA LYS A 185 8.64 2.04 -20.51
C LYS A 185 8.08 2.40 -19.14
N PHE A 186 8.04 1.45 -18.21
CA PHE A 186 7.48 1.70 -16.89
C PHE A 186 8.40 2.59 -16.04
N VAL A 187 9.71 2.31 -16.07
CA VAL A 187 10.70 3.12 -15.35
C VAL A 187 10.74 4.54 -15.91
N SER A 188 10.68 4.71 -17.24
CA SER A 188 10.67 6.05 -17.86
C SER A 188 9.43 6.85 -17.48
N ILE A 189 8.24 6.23 -17.45
CA ILE A 189 7.02 6.88 -16.96
C ILE A 189 7.21 7.34 -15.51
N LEU A 190 7.75 6.50 -14.63
CA LEU A 190 8.01 6.89 -13.24
C LEU A 190 9.03 8.03 -13.11
N LEU A 191 10.10 8.01 -13.90
CA LEU A 191 11.09 9.09 -13.91
C LEU A 191 10.46 10.41 -14.37
N ILE A 192 9.66 10.39 -15.44
CA ILE A 192 8.95 11.57 -15.94
C ILE A 192 8.01 12.10 -14.86
N LEU A 193 7.23 11.25 -14.21
CA LEU A 193 6.35 11.64 -13.10
C LEU A 193 7.12 12.20 -11.91
N GLY A 194 8.29 11.63 -11.62
CA GLY A 194 9.22 12.13 -10.60
C GLY A 194 9.68 13.56 -10.90
N VAL A 195 10.06 13.85 -12.15
CA VAL A 195 10.44 15.19 -12.60
C VAL A 195 9.25 16.14 -12.56
N THR A 196 8.10 15.75 -13.11
CA THR A 196 6.89 16.57 -13.13
C THR A 196 6.48 16.96 -11.71
N ARG A 197 6.45 16.01 -10.78
CA ARG A 197 6.12 16.29 -9.37
C ARG A 197 7.07 17.31 -8.74
N TYR A 198 8.37 17.15 -8.94
CA TYR A 198 9.36 18.09 -8.42
C TYR A 198 9.15 19.51 -8.99
N LEU A 199 8.96 19.61 -10.30
CA LEU A 199 8.71 20.90 -10.97
C LEU A 199 7.41 21.54 -10.49
N SER A 200 6.32 20.77 -10.36
CA SER A 200 5.03 21.27 -9.88
C SER A 200 5.13 21.82 -8.45
N ILE A 201 5.80 21.11 -7.55
CA ILE A 201 5.96 21.59 -6.16
C ILE A 201 6.79 22.86 -6.11
N LYS A 202 7.87 22.92 -6.90
CA LYS A 202 8.74 24.10 -6.99
C LYS A 202 8.03 25.32 -7.59
N GLN A 203 7.12 25.12 -8.55
CA GLN A 203 6.37 26.21 -9.19
C GLN A 203 5.18 26.70 -8.36
N LEU A 204 4.56 25.81 -7.58
CA LEU A 204 3.36 26.11 -6.80
C LEU A 204 3.68 26.58 -5.36
N ASP A 205 4.96 26.71 -5.00
CA ASP A 205 5.44 26.96 -3.62
C ASP A 205 4.75 26.08 -2.56
N TYR A 206 4.41 24.86 -2.99
CA TYR A 206 3.68 23.91 -2.16
C TYR A 206 4.59 23.40 -1.03
N GLN A 207 4.00 23.07 0.11
CA GLN A 207 4.74 22.59 1.28
C GLN A 207 5.41 21.25 0.98
N ASN A 208 6.71 21.17 1.19
CA ASN A 208 7.49 19.97 0.90
C ASN A 208 8.24 19.54 2.15
N HIS A 209 7.84 18.41 2.73
CA HIS A 209 8.55 17.81 3.87
C HIS A 209 9.83 17.13 3.36
N ILE A 210 10.94 17.89 3.40
CA ILE A 210 12.27 17.43 2.96
C ILE A 210 12.69 16.15 3.71
N THR A 211 12.26 16.00 4.96
CA THR A 211 12.54 14.85 5.82
C THR A 211 11.92 13.53 5.33
N GLU A 212 11.02 13.54 4.34
CA GLU A 212 10.44 12.30 3.82
C GLU A 212 11.34 11.56 2.81
N TYR A 213 11.93 12.30 1.88
CA TYR A 213 12.69 11.75 0.76
C TYR A 213 13.95 12.56 0.44
N GLY A 214 13.99 13.82 0.82
CA GLY A 214 14.99 14.80 0.42
C GLY A 214 14.39 15.93 -0.43
N VAL A 215 15.28 16.72 -1.01
CA VAL A 215 14.94 17.94 -1.74
C VAL A 215 14.38 17.64 -3.14
N HIS A 216 14.99 16.67 -3.84
CA HIS A 216 14.64 16.34 -5.23
C HIS A 216 13.99 14.96 -5.34
N TRP A 217 14.35 14.05 -4.44
CA TRP A 217 13.85 12.68 -4.44
C TRP A 217 12.38 12.63 -4.02
N ASN A 218 11.64 11.66 -4.55
CA ASN A 218 10.25 11.44 -4.22
C ASN A 218 9.87 9.97 -4.42
N PHE A 219 8.62 9.65 -4.07
CA PHE A 219 8.06 8.30 -4.17
C PHE A 219 8.27 7.64 -5.54
N PHE A 220 8.12 8.37 -6.66
CA PHE A 220 8.27 7.79 -8.00
C PHE A 220 9.71 7.37 -8.27
N TYR A 221 10.69 8.16 -7.80
CA TYR A 221 12.11 7.79 -7.89
C TYR A 221 12.43 6.56 -7.04
N THR A 222 11.93 6.49 -5.81
CA THR A 222 12.08 5.29 -4.95
C THR A 222 11.53 4.06 -5.65
N LEU A 223 10.33 4.14 -6.22
CA LEU A 223 9.70 3.00 -6.93
C LEU A 223 10.50 2.60 -8.18
N ALA A 224 11.01 3.58 -8.94
CA ALA A 224 11.81 3.36 -10.13
C ALA A 224 13.14 2.65 -9.80
N VAL A 225 13.88 3.16 -8.82
CA VAL A 225 15.16 2.58 -8.36
C VAL A 225 14.94 1.19 -7.78
N CYS A 226 13.95 1.04 -6.90
CA CYS A 226 13.62 -0.23 -6.30
C CYS A 226 13.32 -1.30 -7.36
N LYS A 227 12.42 -1.00 -8.30
CA LYS A 227 12.08 -1.94 -9.37
C LYS A 227 13.28 -2.27 -10.25
N PHE A 228 14.08 -1.26 -10.62
CA PHE A 228 15.27 -1.46 -11.46
C PHE A 228 16.30 -2.38 -10.79
N VAL A 229 16.68 -2.06 -9.54
CA VAL A 229 17.68 -2.82 -8.78
C VAL A 229 17.18 -4.23 -8.49
N SER A 230 15.92 -4.40 -8.06
CA SER A 230 15.34 -5.72 -7.83
C SER A 230 15.30 -6.57 -9.10
N CYS A 231 14.98 -5.98 -10.27
CA CYS A 231 15.04 -6.70 -11.54
C CYS A 231 16.45 -7.22 -11.86
N LEU A 232 17.50 -6.44 -11.59
CA LEU A 232 18.88 -6.88 -11.81
C LEU A 232 19.27 -8.02 -10.88
N LEU A 233 18.90 -7.92 -9.60
CA LEU A 233 19.20 -8.94 -8.59
C LEU A 233 18.48 -10.27 -8.87
N LEU A 234 17.27 -10.22 -9.41
CA LEU A 234 16.48 -11.41 -9.76
C LEU A 234 17.02 -12.18 -10.98
N ILE A 235 18.03 -11.65 -11.68
CA ILE A 235 18.74 -12.39 -12.74
C ILE A 235 19.75 -13.38 -12.13
N LEU A 236 20.21 -13.11 -10.92
CA LEU A 236 21.10 -14.01 -10.20
C LEU A 236 20.37 -15.33 -9.88
N PRO A 237 21.07 -16.49 -9.88
CA PRO A 237 20.46 -17.81 -9.68
C PRO A 237 20.06 -18.09 -8.21
N PHE A 238 19.90 -17.05 -7.39
CA PHE A 238 19.56 -17.17 -5.98
C PHE A 238 18.05 -17.08 -5.74
N ASP A 239 17.57 -17.70 -4.67
CA ASP A 239 16.18 -17.56 -4.26
C ASP A 239 15.88 -16.10 -3.85
N PRO A 240 14.73 -15.51 -4.26
CA PRO A 240 14.40 -14.12 -3.91
C PRO A 240 14.37 -13.86 -2.40
N LEU A 241 14.02 -14.85 -1.59
CA LEU A 241 14.04 -14.72 -0.13
C LEU A 241 15.47 -14.54 0.39
N PHE A 242 16.41 -15.33 -0.13
CA PHE A 242 17.81 -15.24 0.24
C PHE A 242 18.40 -13.87 -0.12
N LEU A 243 18.09 -13.36 -1.32
CA LEU A 243 18.48 -12.00 -1.74
C LEU A 243 17.86 -10.93 -0.83
N SER A 244 16.57 -11.06 -0.50
CA SER A 244 15.87 -10.15 0.40
C SER A 244 16.52 -10.09 1.77
N ILE A 245 16.81 -11.23 2.39
CA ILE A 245 17.43 -11.31 3.72
C ILE A 245 18.85 -10.72 3.67
N THR A 246 19.62 -11.08 2.64
CA THR A 246 21.01 -10.59 2.49
C THR A 246 21.05 -9.07 2.39
N ILE A 247 20.20 -8.47 1.56
CA ILE A 247 20.14 -7.01 1.37
C ILE A 247 19.63 -6.32 2.61
N LEU A 248 18.62 -6.87 3.28
CA LEU A 248 18.08 -6.27 4.49
C LEU A 248 19.11 -6.30 5.63
N SER A 249 19.81 -7.42 5.82
CA SER A 249 20.90 -7.54 6.79
C SER A 249 22.05 -6.60 6.49
N PHE A 250 22.41 -6.44 5.20
CA PHE A 250 23.43 -5.48 4.78
C PHE A 250 22.99 -4.04 5.05
N HIS A 251 21.74 -3.69 4.75
CA HIS A 251 21.17 -2.37 5.06
C HIS A 251 21.20 -2.07 6.55
N GLU A 252 20.77 -3.03 7.39
CA GLU A 252 20.75 -2.87 8.84
C GLU A 252 22.17 -2.70 9.40
N PHE A 253 23.16 -3.40 8.82
CA PHE A 253 24.58 -3.21 9.15
C PHE A 253 25.08 -1.81 8.78
N LEU A 254 24.71 -1.27 7.62
CA LEU A 254 25.06 0.11 7.24
C LEU A 254 24.42 1.13 8.19
N LEU A 255 23.16 0.94 8.55
CA LEU A 255 22.47 1.76 9.55
C LEU A 255 23.20 1.72 10.90
N TYR A 256 23.72 0.56 11.33
CA TYR A 256 24.55 0.45 12.52
C TYR A 256 25.91 1.17 12.41
N LYS A 257 26.51 1.24 11.21
CA LYS A 257 27.79 1.92 10.93
C LYS A 257 27.69 3.45 10.76
N ASN A 258 26.69 4.11 11.36
CA ASN A 258 26.38 5.55 11.31
C ASN A 258 25.53 6.04 10.13
N LEU A 259 24.98 5.19 9.27
CA LEU A 259 24.08 5.68 8.21
C LEU A 259 22.79 6.31 8.80
N GLU A 260 22.27 5.77 9.91
CA GLU A 260 21.14 6.37 10.64
C GLU A 260 21.43 7.80 11.10
N ALA A 261 22.56 7.99 11.79
CA ALA A 261 22.97 9.29 12.31
C ALA A 261 23.15 10.31 11.17
N TRP A 262 23.68 9.88 10.02
CA TRP A 262 23.79 10.75 8.85
C TRP A 262 22.43 11.16 8.30
N VAL A 263 21.46 10.24 8.19
CA VAL A 263 20.11 10.58 7.71
C VAL A 263 19.41 11.57 8.64
N PHE A 264 19.45 11.37 9.96
CA PHE A 264 18.75 12.26 10.91
C PHE A 264 19.55 13.49 11.34
N SER A 265 20.80 13.64 10.91
CA SER A 265 21.58 14.85 11.20
C SER A 265 21.07 16.09 10.45
N ASP A 266 21.31 17.27 11.01
CA ASP A 266 21.09 18.55 10.33
C ASP A 266 22.27 18.94 9.41
N THR A 267 22.92 17.95 8.79
CA THR A 267 24.04 18.21 7.89
C THR A 267 23.65 19.13 6.74
N PRO A 268 24.50 20.11 6.39
CA PRO A 268 24.19 21.07 5.34
C PRO A 268 24.04 20.33 3.99
N ARG A 269 22.91 20.55 3.32
CA ARG A 269 22.52 19.88 2.07
C ARG A 269 23.21 20.53 0.85
N ILE A 270 24.53 20.44 0.81
CA ILE A 270 25.36 21.09 -0.22
C ILE A 270 25.38 20.27 -1.51
N ASN A 271 25.57 18.95 -1.37
CA ASN A 271 25.68 18.04 -2.52
C ASN A 271 24.34 17.34 -2.81
N LEU A 272 24.18 16.83 -4.04
CA LEU A 272 22.98 16.07 -4.45
C LEU A 272 22.72 14.84 -3.57
N ILE A 273 23.76 14.21 -3.03
CA ILE A 273 23.65 13.05 -2.14
C ILE A 273 23.08 13.48 -0.79
N ASP A 274 23.68 14.49 -0.16
CA ASP A 274 23.22 15.02 1.14
C ASP A 274 21.81 15.62 1.04
N ALA A 275 21.47 16.19 -0.12
CA ALA A 275 20.13 16.71 -0.39
C ALA A 275 19.05 15.61 -0.44
N ASN A 276 19.41 14.36 -0.76
CA ASN A 276 18.49 13.25 -0.98
C ASN A 276 18.78 12.02 -0.12
N LYS A 277 19.47 12.22 1.00
CA LYS A 277 19.97 11.16 1.88
C LYS A 277 18.89 10.20 2.37
N GLU A 278 17.69 10.70 2.64
CA GLU A 278 16.54 9.93 3.10
C GLU A 278 16.06 8.93 2.01
N GLY A 279 15.84 9.44 0.79
CA GLY A 279 15.39 8.64 -0.34
C GLY A 279 16.44 7.61 -0.82
N ILE A 280 17.71 7.99 -0.80
CA ILE A 280 18.83 7.10 -1.17
C ILE A 280 18.97 5.97 -0.14
N THR A 281 19.01 6.32 1.15
CA THR A 281 19.18 5.32 2.23
C THR A 281 18.03 4.32 2.27
N SER A 282 16.79 4.81 2.22
CA SER A 282 15.61 3.95 2.29
C SER A 282 15.46 3.00 1.09
N SER A 283 16.09 3.30 -0.04
CA SER A 283 15.98 2.48 -1.27
C SER A 283 16.43 1.03 -1.08
N LEU A 284 17.43 0.76 -0.23
CA LEU A 284 17.90 -0.61 0.03
C LEU A 284 16.88 -1.45 0.80
N GLY A 285 16.29 -0.91 1.86
CA GLY A 285 15.20 -1.57 2.59
C GLY A 285 13.99 -1.85 1.70
N TYR A 286 13.66 -0.90 0.82
CA TYR A 286 12.61 -1.06 -0.19
C TYR A 286 12.93 -2.14 -1.24
N VAL A 287 14.18 -2.26 -1.69
CA VAL A 287 14.61 -3.37 -2.57
C VAL A 287 14.42 -4.73 -1.90
N ALA A 288 14.74 -4.84 -0.60
CA ALA A 288 14.49 -6.07 0.15
C ALA A 288 12.98 -6.40 0.22
N LEU A 289 12.14 -5.42 0.56
CA LEU A 289 10.67 -5.57 0.55
C LEU A 289 10.16 -6.10 -0.80
N TYR A 290 10.63 -5.53 -1.90
CA TYR A 290 10.24 -5.96 -3.25
C TYR A 290 10.61 -7.43 -3.50
N LEU A 291 11.83 -7.84 -3.15
CA LEU A 291 12.31 -9.21 -3.36
C LEU A 291 11.52 -10.22 -2.53
N PHE A 292 11.17 -9.86 -1.29
CA PHE A 292 10.28 -10.66 -0.47
C PHE A 292 8.89 -10.82 -1.11
N ALA A 293 8.32 -9.75 -1.66
CA ALA A 293 7.05 -9.86 -2.39
C ALA A 293 7.13 -10.76 -3.63
N VAL A 294 8.28 -10.80 -4.33
CA VAL A 294 8.49 -11.76 -5.42
C VAL A 294 8.51 -13.20 -4.90
N LYS A 295 9.09 -13.46 -3.71
CA LYS A 295 8.99 -14.77 -3.06
C LYS A 295 7.54 -15.12 -2.71
N LEU A 296 6.78 -14.20 -2.13
CA LEU A 296 5.36 -14.41 -1.83
C LEU A 296 4.56 -14.77 -3.09
N LYS A 297 4.82 -14.08 -4.20
CA LYS A 297 4.22 -14.41 -5.49
C LYS A 297 4.52 -15.85 -5.90
N LYS A 298 5.80 -16.27 -5.84
CA LYS A 298 6.20 -17.65 -6.18
C LYS A 298 5.47 -18.70 -5.35
N ILE A 299 5.29 -18.45 -4.05
CA ILE A 299 4.53 -19.31 -3.14
C ILE A 299 3.06 -19.39 -3.58
N LEU A 300 2.44 -18.24 -3.83
CA LEU A 300 1.04 -18.13 -4.24
C LEU A 300 0.74 -18.78 -5.60
N THR A 301 1.68 -18.72 -6.55
CA THR A 301 1.52 -19.29 -7.90
C THR A 301 2.09 -20.72 -8.03
N ASN A 302 2.54 -21.34 -6.93
CA ASN A 302 3.15 -22.65 -7.01
C ASN A 302 2.08 -23.74 -7.28
N LYS A 303 2.08 -24.28 -8.50
CA LYS A 303 1.14 -25.31 -8.96
C LYS A 303 1.47 -26.73 -8.48
N SER A 304 2.68 -26.97 -7.96
CA SER A 304 3.13 -28.30 -7.53
C SER A 304 2.70 -28.68 -6.11
N VAL A 305 2.08 -27.75 -5.39
CA VAL A 305 1.64 -27.94 -4.00
C VAL A 305 0.13 -27.80 -3.88
N THR A 306 -0.42 -28.33 -2.79
CA THR A 306 -1.84 -28.14 -2.45
C THR A 306 -2.09 -26.73 -1.95
N ARG A 307 -3.35 -26.27 -2.09
CA ARG A 307 -3.79 -24.97 -1.58
C ARG A 307 -3.60 -24.83 -0.07
N TYR A 308 -3.83 -25.92 0.67
CA TYR A 308 -3.53 -26.01 2.10
C TYR A 308 -2.08 -25.65 2.41
N HIS A 309 -1.12 -26.24 1.69
CA HIS A 309 0.30 -26.01 1.94
C HIS A 309 0.71 -24.55 1.65
N VAL A 310 0.12 -23.92 0.63
CA VAL A 310 0.31 -22.49 0.34
C VAL A 310 -0.15 -21.64 1.53
N ILE A 311 -1.37 -21.88 2.03
CA ILE A 311 -1.93 -21.14 3.17
C ILE A 311 -1.09 -21.34 4.42
N GLN A 312 -0.74 -22.59 4.74
CA GLN A 312 0.11 -22.92 5.87
C GLN A 312 1.44 -22.17 5.79
N THR A 313 2.06 -22.14 4.61
CA THR A 313 3.31 -21.41 4.38
C THR A 313 3.13 -19.91 4.60
N LEU A 314 2.04 -19.31 4.10
CA LEU A 314 1.76 -17.87 4.28
C LEU A 314 1.51 -17.50 5.75
N ILE A 315 0.73 -18.32 6.48
CA ILE A 315 0.44 -18.09 7.90
C ILE A 315 1.72 -18.22 8.72
N ILE A 316 2.48 -19.30 8.55
CA ILE A 316 3.76 -19.49 9.25
C ILE A 316 4.72 -18.33 8.94
N SER A 317 4.83 -17.95 7.66
CA SER A 317 5.67 -16.81 7.26
C SER A 317 5.24 -15.53 7.95
N SER A 318 3.92 -15.25 8.02
CA SER A 318 3.40 -14.05 8.68
C SER A 318 3.75 -14.02 10.17
N VAL A 319 3.62 -15.14 10.88
CA VAL A 319 3.96 -15.26 12.31
C VAL A 319 5.47 -15.06 12.53
N VAL A 320 6.31 -15.73 11.74
CA VAL A 320 7.77 -15.59 11.81
C VAL A 320 8.22 -14.16 11.54
N LEU A 321 7.60 -13.47 10.58
CA LEU A 321 7.91 -12.08 10.25
C LEU A 321 7.44 -11.12 11.34
N LEU A 322 6.28 -11.36 11.97
CA LEU A 322 5.81 -10.56 13.12
C LEU A 322 6.77 -10.69 14.30
N ILE A 323 7.17 -11.91 14.65
CA ILE A 323 8.13 -12.16 15.74
C ILE A 323 9.47 -11.49 15.41
N SER A 324 9.99 -11.68 14.20
CA SER A 324 11.24 -11.05 13.76
C SER A 324 11.15 -9.53 13.79
N SER A 325 10.03 -8.95 13.33
CA SER A 325 9.80 -7.49 13.38
C SER A 325 9.78 -6.97 14.81
N TYR A 326 9.11 -7.67 15.72
CA TYR A 326 9.10 -7.33 17.15
C TYR A 326 10.50 -7.34 17.73
N ILE A 327 11.29 -8.40 17.47
CA ILE A 327 12.68 -8.50 17.93
C ILE A 327 13.51 -7.34 17.37
N CYS A 328 13.44 -7.05 16.07
CA CYS A 328 14.16 -5.91 15.48
C CYS A 328 13.76 -4.57 16.14
N ASN A 329 12.48 -4.38 16.43
CA ASN A 329 11.96 -3.17 17.06
C ASN A 329 12.48 -2.96 18.50
N LEU A 330 12.93 -4.02 19.20
CA LEU A 330 13.58 -3.90 20.50
C LEU A 330 14.99 -3.28 20.41
N TYR A 331 15.69 -3.50 19.29
CA TYR A 331 17.04 -2.96 19.08
C TYR A 331 17.02 -1.58 18.40
N ARG A 332 16.17 -1.42 17.38
CA ARG A 332 16.00 -0.17 16.65
C ARG A 332 14.51 0.04 16.37
N PRO A 333 13.90 1.15 16.84
CA PRO A 333 12.50 1.43 16.59
C PRO A 333 12.18 1.47 15.09
N VAL A 334 10.98 1.03 14.72
CA VAL A 334 10.52 1.06 13.32
C VAL A 334 10.56 2.47 12.74
N SER A 335 11.16 2.59 11.55
CA SER A 335 11.26 3.85 10.81
C SER A 335 10.98 3.66 9.33
N ARG A 336 9.97 4.37 8.82
CA ARG A 336 9.70 4.47 7.37
C ARG A 336 10.83 5.22 6.66
N THR A 337 11.30 6.32 7.24
CA THR A 337 12.31 7.21 6.64
C THR A 337 13.61 6.47 6.39
N LEU A 338 14.00 5.54 7.26
CA LEU A 338 15.16 4.66 7.06
C LEU A 338 14.85 3.40 6.26
N ALA A 339 13.57 3.01 6.15
CA ALA A 339 13.13 1.69 5.68
C ALA A 339 13.90 0.54 6.35
N ASN A 340 14.06 0.61 7.67
CA ASN A 340 14.88 -0.34 8.44
C ASN A 340 14.30 -1.77 8.47
N ALA A 341 15.03 -2.71 9.07
CA ALA A 341 14.59 -4.11 9.17
C ALA A 341 13.25 -4.27 9.87
N GLY A 342 13.04 -3.57 11.00
CA GLY A 342 11.77 -3.62 11.74
C GLY A 342 10.56 -3.21 10.89
N TYR A 343 10.69 -2.10 10.15
CA TYR A 343 9.67 -1.60 9.21
C TYR A 343 9.40 -2.59 8.08
N SER A 344 10.47 -3.08 7.44
CA SER A 344 10.37 -3.97 6.29
C SER A 344 9.76 -5.32 6.66
N LEU A 345 10.14 -5.88 7.81
CA LEU A 345 9.56 -7.12 8.34
C LEU A 345 8.10 -6.93 8.73
N TYR A 346 7.75 -5.82 9.39
CA TYR A 346 6.36 -5.51 9.77
C TYR A 346 5.45 -5.46 8.55
N LEU A 347 5.81 -4.69 7.52
CA LEU A 347 4.99 -4.57 6.30
C LEU A 347 4.88 -5.89 5.53
N SER A 348 5.97 -6.65 5.48
CA SER A 348 5.98 -8.01 4.92
C SER A 348 5.02 -8.92 5.68
N ALA A 349 5.00 -8.83 7.01
CA ALA A 349 4.17 -9.65 7.88
C ALA A 349 2.67 -9.35 7.71
N ILE A 350 2.27 -8.07 7.79
CA ILE A 350 0.86 -7.69 7.61
C ILE A 350 0.37 -8.03 6.20
N THR A 351 1.23 -7.92 5.18
CA THR A 351 0.88 -8.25 3.80
C THR A 351 0.69 -9.75 3.62
N ALA A 352 1.58 -10.57 4.17
CA ALA A 352 1.45 -12.03 4.16
C ALA A 352 0.18 -12.47 4.91
N LEU A 353 -0.12 -11.85 6.06
CA LEU A 353 -1.31 -12.13 6.86
C LEU A 353 -2.59 -11.77 6.10
N VAL A 354 -2.69 -10.54 5.57
CA VAL A 354 -3.85 -10.09 4.79
C VAL A 354 -4.05 -10.96 3.55
N LEU A 355 -2.98 -11.26 2.80
CA LEU A 355 -3.06 -12.14 1.65
C LEU A 355 -3.54 -13.54 2.04
N SER A 356 -3.08 -14.09 3.17
CA SER A 356 -3.52 -15.42 3.61
C SER A 356 -5.04 -15.45 3.85
N LEU A 357 -5.61 -14.41 4.48
CA LEU A 357 -7.05 -14.31 4.71
C LEU A 357 -7.83 -14.16 3.40
N MET A 358 -7.41 -13.24 2.54
CA MET A 358 -8.08 -13.02 1.25
C MET A 358 -8.05 -14.28 0.38
N TYR A 359 -6.90 -14.96 0.38
CA TYR A 359 -6.68 -16.18 -0.38
C TYR A 359 -7.50 -17.37 0.13
N VAL A 360 -7.65 -17.49 1.46
CA VAL A 360 -8.58 -18.45 2.07
C VAL A 360 -10.00 -18.25 1.54
N LEU A 361 -10.49 -17.01 1.53
CA LEU A 361 -11.83 -16.71 1.03
C LEU A 361 -11.94 -16.92 -0.49
N GLU A 362 -10.91 -16.57 -1.26
CA GLU A 362 -10.84 -16.85 -2.70
C GLU A 362 -10.94 -18.36 -2.99
N ILE A 363 -10.28 -19.21 -2.20
CA ILE A 363 -10.34 -20.66 -2.37
C ILE A 363 -11.72 -21.20 -2.00
N VAL A 364 -12.23 -20.82 -0.83
CA VAL A 364 -13.48 -21.38 -0.31
C VAL A 364 -14.67 -20.93 -1.16
N PHE A 365 -14.77 -19.64 -1.48
CA PHE A 365 -15.83 -19.14 -2.35
C PHE A 365 -15.55 -19.45 -3.82
N GLY A 366 -14.29 -19.55 -4.28
CA GLY A 366 -14.00 -19.96 -5.66
C GLY A 366 -14.28 -21.44 -5.95
N TYR A 367 -14.42 -22.27 -4.92
CA TYR A 367 -14.74 -23.69 -5.06
C TYR A 367 -16.21 -23.86 -5.49
N LYS A 368 -16.47 -24.78 -6.43
CA LYS A 368 -17.79 -25.04 -7.05
C LYS A 368 -18.51 -23.80 -7.62
N ASN A 369 -17.76 -22.77 -8.04
CA ASN A 369 -18.26 -21.52 -8.62
C ASN A 369 -19.18 -20.68 -7.70
N ILE A 370 -18.99 -20.74 -6.38
CA ILE A 370 -19.55 -19.71 -5.51
C ILE A 370 -18.86 -18.36 -5.87
N SER A 371 -19.54 -17.22 -5.71
CA SER A 371 -19.09 -15.95 -6.28
C SER A 371 -18.00 -15.28 -5.43
N PHE A 372 -16.74 -15.68 -5.59
CA PHE A 372 -15.61 -14.79 -5.26
C PHE A 372 -15.28 -13.92 -6.46
N HIS A 373 -15.41 -12.61 -6.31
CA HIS A 373 -15.14 -11.66 -7.39
C HIS A 373 -14.39 -10.44 -6.87
N ILE A 374 -13.69 -9.76 -7.78
CA ILE A 374 -13.06 -8.48 -7.47
C ILE A 374 -14.19 -7.42 -7.51
N PRO A 375 -14.42 -6.64 -6.44
CA PRO A 375 -15.36 -5.53 -6.47
C PRO A 375 -15.06 -4.59 -7.64
N LEU A 376 -16.09 -4.11 -8.33
CA LEU A 376 -16.04 -3.26 -9.52
C LEU A 376 -15.13 -2.04 -9.35
N ILE A 377 -15.25 -1.31 -8.23
CA ILE A 377 -14.43 -0.16 -7.86
C ILE A 377 -12.97 -0.58 -7.76
N LEU A 378 -12.68 -1.63 -6.99
CA LEU A 378 -11.31 -2.12 -6.78
C LEU A 378 -10.69 -2.67 -8.06
N GLY A 379 -11.49 -3.34 -8.91
CA GLY A 379 -11.08 -3.83 -10.22
C GLY A 379 -10.71 -2.69 -11.17
N ALA A 380 -11.56 -1.67 -11.26
CA ALA A 380 -11.29 -0.48 -12.08
C ALA A 380 -10.03 0.27 -11.60
N ILE A 381 -9.88 0.43 -10.29
CA ILE A 381 -8.66 1.02 -9.70
C ILE A 381 -7.43 0.16 -9.97
N ASN A 382 -7.50 -1.17 -9.79
CA ASN A 382 -6.38 -2.06 -10.05
C ASN A 382 -5.91 -2.03 -11.51
N ASP A 383 -6.86 -1.96 -12.44
CA ASP A 383 -6.56 -1.94 -13.88
C ASP A 383 -5.93 -0.61 -14.32
N ASN A 384 -6.24 0.50 -13.63
CA ASN A 384 -5.79 1.86 -13.95
C ASN A 384 -5.12 2.59 -12.77
N GLY A 385 -4.37 1.86 -11.93
CA GLY A 385 -3.91 2.38 -10.64
C GLY A 385 -3.03 3.63 -10.74
N LEU A 386 -2.11 3.68 -11.70
CA LEU A 386 -1.25 4.85 -11.89
C LEU A 386 -2.06 6.08 -12.30
N LEU A 387 -3.01 5.92 -13.23
CA LEU A 387 -3.91 7.00 -13.66
C LEU A 387 -4.76 7.50 -12.49
N TYR A 388 -5.35 6.59 -11.71
CA TYR A 388 -6.12 6.93 -10.51
C TYR A 388 -5.30 7.75 -9.53
N PHE A 389 -4.06 7.32 -9.25
CA PHE A 389 -3.16 8.02 -8.35
C PHE A 389 -2.79 9.41 -8.85
N LEU A 390 -2.58 9.60 -10.16
CA LEU A 390 -2.25 10.91 -10.73
C LEU A 390 -3.43 11.88 -10.66
N ILE A 391 -4.63 11.44 -11.04
CA ILE A 391 -5.85 12.28 -10.96
C ILE A 391 -6.08 12.70 -9.52
N ALA A 392 -5.92 11.77 -8.57
CA ALA A 392 -6.06 12.05 -7.15
C ALA A 392 -5.07 13.12 -6.65
N ASN A 393 -3.76 13.00 -6.97
CA ASN A 393 -2.77 14.00 -6.56
C ASN A 393 -3.07 15.39 -7.14
N VAL A 394 -3.52 15.48 -8.40
CA VAL A 394 -3.92 16.76 -9.01
C VAL A 394 -5.16 17.33 -8.30
N ALA A 395 -6.17 16.50 -8.06
CA ALA A 395 -7.38 16.92 -7.35
C ALA A 395 -7.11 17.37 -5.91
N THR A 396 -6.20 16.70 -5.19
CA THR A 396 -5.72 17.14 -3.86
C THR A 396 -5.08 18.53 -3.95
N GLY A 397 -4.17 18.74 -4.92
CA GLY A 397 -3.55 20.05 -5.14
C GLY A 397 -4.58 21.16 -5.40
N ILE A 398 -5.59 20.88 -6.24
CA ILE A 398 -6.67 21.82 -6.53
C ILE A 398 -7.45 22.16 -5.25
N ILE A 399 -7.83 21.16 -4.44
CA ILE A 399 -8.58 21.38 -3.20
C ILE A 399 -7.75 22.22 -2.22
N ASN A 400 -6.47 21.90 -2.03
CA ASN A 400 -5.60 22.60 -1.08
C ASN A 400 -5.28 24.04 -1.49
N MET A 401 -5.27 24.33 -2.80
CA MET A 401 -5.16 25.70 -3.30
C MET A 401 -6.49 26.48 -3.19
N SER A 402 -7.63 25.78 -3.20
CA SER A 402 -8.96 26.39 -3.20
C SER A 402 -9.54 26.61 -1.80
N VAL A 403 -9.15 25.76 -0.83
CA VAL A 403 -9.77 25.71 0.50
C VAL A 403 -8.69 25.63 1.58
N ARG A 404 -8.87 26.40 2.66
CA ARG A 404 -8.05 26.30 3.87
C ARG A 404 -8.51 25.11 4.72
N THR A 405 -8.09 23.91 4.33
CA THR A 405 -8.48 22.61 4.88
C THR A 405 -8.48 22.51 6.41
N LEU A 406 -7.53 23.14 7.11
CA LEU A 406 -7.46 23.10 8.58
C LEU A 406 -8.57 23.88 9.29
N PHE A 407 -9.25 24.79 8.59
CA PHE A 407 -10.35 25.59 9.13
C PHE A 407 -11.72 25.11 8.67
N VAL A 408 -11.77 24.03 7.88
CA VAL A 408 -13.02 23.45 7.42
C VAL A 408 -13.70 22.69 8.58
N PRO A 409 -15.00 22.91 8.83
CA PRO A 409 -15.72 22.18 9.88
C PRO A 409 -15.97 20.72 9.48
N ALA A 410 -16.12 19.84 10.48
CA ALA A 410 -16.17 18.39 10.29
C ALA A 410 -17.19 17.90 9.24
N MET A 411 -18.38 18.48 9.22
CA MET A 411 -19.41 18.11 8.23
C MET A 411 -18.98 18.48 6.80
N ALA A 412 -18.35 19.63 6.62
CA ALA A 412 -17.85 20.05 5.31
C ALA A 412 -16.65 19.21 4.88
N THR A 413 -15.75 18.84 5.79
CA THR A 413 -14.67 17.87 5.52
C THR A 413 -15.24 16.56 4.99
N PHE A 414 -16.23 16.00 5.68
CA PHE A 414 -16.86 14.74 5.28
C PHE A 414 -17.50 14.83 3.89
N VAL A 415 -18.19 15.93 3.58
CA VAL A 415 -18.79 16.17 2.24
C VAL A 415 -17.70 16.30 1.18
N ILE A 416 -16.63 17.06 1.43
CA ILE A 416 -15.53 17.25 0.48
C ILE A 416 -14.83 15.92 0.18
N LEU A 417 -14.53 15.12 1.21
CA LEU A 417 -13.90 13.81 1.03
C LEU A 417 -14.78 12.86 0.22
N ASN A 418 -16.09 12.82 0.48
CA ASN A 418 -17.00 12.00 -0.31
C ASN A 418 -17.10 12.47 -1.76
N PHE A 419 -17.25 13.78 -2.00
CA PHE A 419 -17.31 14.32 -3.35
C PHE A 419 -16.02 14.03 -4.14
N TYR A 420 -14.86 14.21 -3.49
CA TYR A 420 -13.56 13.87 -4.03
C TYR A 420 -13.46 12.39 -4.41
N MET A 421 -13.88 11.47 -3.53
CA MET A 421 -13.82 10.04 -3.83
C MET A 421 -14.79 9.64 -4.94
N ILE A 422 -16.03 10.16 -4.94
CA ILE A 422 -17.02 9.90 -6.00
C ILE A 422 -16.46 10.35 -7.36
N LEU A 423 -15.89 11.55 -7.44
CA LEU A 423 -15.33 12.09 -8.68
C LEU A 423 -14.17 11.23 -9.20
N ASN A 424 -13.16 10.98 -8.36
CA ASN A 424 -11.98 10.20 -8.75
C ASN A 424 -12.34 8.77 -9.18
N ILE A 425 -13.19 8.09 -8.42
CA ILE A 425 -13.60 6.72 -8.75
C ILE A 425 -14.47 6.71 -10.02
N SER A 426 -15.39 7.67 -10.19
CA SER A 426 -16.24 7.74 -11.38
C SER A 426 -15.44 7.90 -12.67
N ILE A 427 -14.41 8.76 -12.65
CA ILE A 427 -13.52 8.97 -13.79
C ILE A 427 -12.79 7.65 -14.15
N ILE A 428 -12.30 6.91 -13.16
CA ILE A 428 -11.57 5.66 -13.41
C ILE A 428 -12.48 4.52 -13.84
N VAL A 429 -13.66 4.40 -13.24
CA VAL A 429 -14.66 3.42 -13.69
C VAL A 429 -15.08 3.70 -15.13
N TYR A 430 -15.26 4.97 -15.50
CA TYR A 430 -15.55 5.38 -16.87
C TYR A 430 -14.38 5.06 -17.82
N ALA A 431 -13.15 5.42 -17.45
CA ALA A 431 -11.95 5.13 -18.24
C ALA A 431 -11.78 3.63 -18.48
N ASN A 432 -11.99 2.80 -17.45
CA ASN A 432 -11.90 1.34 -17.57
C ASN A 432 -12.98 0.78 -18.52
N ARG A 433 -14.22 1.29 -18.45
CA ARG A 433 -15.30 0.89 -19.37
C ARG A 433 -15.01 1.26 -20.83
N LYS A 434 -14.26 2.35 -21.06
CA LYS A 434 -13.81 2.77 -22.39
C LYS A 434 -12.52 2.09 -22.85
N GLY A 435 -11.94 1.20 -22.03
CA GLY A 435 -10.70 0.48 -22.36
C GLY A 435 -9.44 1.36 -22.32
N ILE A 436 -9.51 2.55 -21.73
CA ILE A 436 -8.35 3.45 -21.58
C ILE A 436 -7.44 2.88 -20.50
N LYS A 437 -6.16 2.67 -20.83
CA LYS A 437 -5.13 2.17 -19.90
C LYS A 437 -3.84 2.97 -20.04
N LEU A 438 -3.24 3.33 -18.90
CA LEU A 438 -1.96 4.05 -18.80
C LEU A 438 -0.78 3.10 -18.54
#